data_AF-A0A8H6JRS9-F1
#
_entry.id   AF-A0A8H6JRS9-F1
#
_cell.length_a   1.000
_cell.length_b   1.000
_cell.length_c   1.000
_cell.angle_alpha   90.00
_cell.angle_beta   90.00
_cell.angle_gamma   90.00
#
_symmetry.space_group_name_H-M   'P 1'
#
loop_
_entity.id
_entity.type
_entity.pdbx_description
1 polymer ?
#
loop_
_entity_poly.entity_id
_entity_poly.type
_entity_poly.pdbx_seq_one_letter_code
_entity_poly.pdbx_strand_id
1 'polypeptide(L)'
;MLNELPHELVDAILHQCVSLGPRNNVLSLRLVCRAFDRFLKPYACRTVALEFSRLSKMSRRRQPDIDSLQTIGYHCKSIYIDLMVLRDELEVEFLSAIFDDIPSMKHFVQTLQREYCMSPTSFTTLDYRRVLEDILFNCQFISSLRLNLPFQLVGHRCNAATMILANTFSAFSRRPEDSLPLRTLVLENVSDQAVFDLWTNPSDVLAIMHTINELEHLVLSFRRHEVEPQRVAFFGTCLWDLIRNADILKTLCLAGTDDDRPPRGLKQTKQWNMTLDEWRARALPPPHVVLPCLTALELKRVEVTPEVLRSAARNFGCTLRELYLNEVYLKAEQGRNLNEDSKQILWVGIPNQRPGLNDDWIAMIVRESCPNLQTCRASFLGYDLYTRDDLPPSAVSASPDFDFVDPCGLGRSIAQRFVEAVRGYAQPPQPDGSPVCYFAALESSDFLVQQTRPRPGGTVPVTEYDVNAYQTAVRNATSGWQRSIDGVFPNCNSGTLEELHYIAETACQGMNEIQRQRSEYGRRRDEGGDGGERDGAAGGGGGGGGGLADNLININFAQG
;
A
#
# COMPACT_ATOMS: atom_id res chain seq x y z
N MET A 1 -36.50 -13.36 -32.91
CA MET A 1 -35.14 -13.07 -33.39
C MET A 1 -34.08 -13.10 -32.28
N LEU A 2 -33.95 -12.12 -31.37
CA LEU A 2 -32.88 -12.18 -30.34
C LEU A 2 -33.08 -13.29 -29.26
N ASN A 3 -34.32 -13.71 -29.00
CA ASN A 3 -34.64 -14.84 -28.11
C ASN A 3 -34.38 -16.22 -28.75
N GLU A 4 -34.05 -16.27 -30.04
CA GLU A 4 -33.83 -17.51 -30.80
C GLU A 4 -32.34 -17.75 -31.07
N LEU A 5 -31.46 -16.88 -30.56
CA LEU A 5 -30.01 -17.09 -30.66
C LEU A 5 -29.60 -18.34 -29.86
N PRO A 6 -28.75 -19.21 -30.43
CA PRO A 6 -28.07 -20.27 -29.69
C PRO A 6 -27.43 -19.75 -28.40
N HIS A 7 -27.50 -20.54 -27.34
CA HIS A 7 -26.97 -20.16 -26.02
C HIS A 7 -25.47 -19.85 -26.08
N GLU A 8 -24.73 -20.58 -26.92
CA GLU A 8 -23.29 -20.41 -27.14
C GLU A 8 -22.98 -19.03 -27.74
N LEU A 9 -23.84 -18.52 -28.62
CA LEU A 9 -23.67 -17.19 -29.20
C LEU A 9 -23.99 -16.09 -28.19
N VAL A 10 -25.03 -16.28 -27.36
CA VAL A 10 -25.35 -15.32 -26.30
C VAL A 10 -24.22 -15.24 -25.26
N ASP A 11 -23.68 -16.39 -24.85
CA ASP A 11 -22.54 -16.44 -23.92
C ASP A 11 -21.28 -15.82 -24.53
N ALA A 12 -20.96 -16.11 -25.80
CA ALA A 12 -19.82 -15.49 -26.49
C ALA A 12 -19.96 -13.97 -26.62
N ILE A 13 -21.14 -13.47 -26.96
CA ILE A 13 -21.43 -12.02 -27.03
C ILE A 13 -21.23 -11.38 -25.65
N LEU A 14 -21.83 -11.97 -24.61
CA LEU A 14 -21.73 -11.44 -23.26
C LEU A 14 -20.30 -11.48 -22.73
N HIS A 15 -19.55 -12.56 -22.97
CA HIS A 15 -18.15 -12.66 -22.61
C HIS A 15 -17.32 -11.54 -23.27
N GLN A 16 -17.55 -11.27 -24.56
CA GLN A 16 -16.90 -10.18 -25.25
C GLN A 16 -17.28 -8.82 -24.66
N CYS A 17 -18.58 -8.58 -24.39
CA CYS A 17 -19.06 -7.34 -23.78
C CYS A 17 -18.48 -7.13 -22.37
N VAL A 18 -18.39 -8.19 -21.57
CA VAL A 18 -17.79 -8.18 -20.23
C VAL A 18 -16.30 -7.83 -20.32
N SER A 19 -15.57 -8.39 -21.29
CA SER A 19 -14.13 -8.14 -21.46
C SER A 19 -13.80 -6.72 -21.94
N LEU A 20 -14.72 -6.05 -22.63
CA LEU A 20 -14.48 -4.76 -23.27
C LEU A 20 -15.19 -3.58 -22.59
N GLY A 21 -16.22 -3.83 -21.77
CA GLY A 21 -17.14 -2.80 -21.30
C GLY A 21 -17.14 -2.61 -19.78
N PRO A 22 -17.35 -1.38 -19.29
CA PRO A 22 -17.53 -1.16 -17.86
C PRO A 22 -18.84 -1.81 -17.37
N ARG A 23 -18.84 -2.30 -16.12
CA ARG A 23 -19.94 -3.09 -15.53
C ARG A 23 -21.33 -2.48 -15.76
N ASN A 24 -21.48 -1.17 -15.57
CA ASN A 24 -22.78 -0.50 -15.73
C ASN A 24 -23.30 -0.53 -17.17
N ASN A 25 -22.41 -0.45 -18.17
CA ASN A 25 -22.80 -0.54 -19.57
C ASN A 25 -23.21 -1.99 -19.90
N VAL A 26 -22.45 -2.97 -19.43
CA VAL A 26 -22.77 -4.39 -19.62
C VAL A 26 -24.07 -4.76 -18.92
N LEU A 27 -24.31 -4.24 -17.71
CA LEU A 27 -25.55 -4.43 -16.95
C LEU A 27 -26.81 -4.01 -17.72
N SER A 28 -26.73 -3.00 -18.59
CA SER A 28 -27.86 -2.58 -19.41
C SER A 28 -28.34 -3.68 -20.37
N LEU A 29 -27.44 -4.60 -20.76
CA LEU A 29 -27.76 -5.72 -21.66
C LEU A 29 -28.77 -6.71 -21.06
N ARG A 30 -28.95 -6.72 -19.73
CA ARG A 30 -30.01 -7.51 -19.07
C ARG A 30 -31.41 -7.17 -19.58
N LEU A 31 -31.60 -5.95 -20.09
CA LEU A 31 -32.89 -5.47 -20.59
C LEU A 31 -33.18 -5.93 -22.03
N VAL A 32 -32.20 -6.50 -22.73
CA VAL A 32 -32.36 -6.98 -24.11
C VAL A 32 -33.37 -8.13 -24.15
N CYS A 33 -33.17 -9.16 -23.33
CA CYS A 33 -34.13 -10.23 -23.15
C CYS A 33 -33.82 -11.11 -21.92
N ARG A 34 -34.71 -12.07 -21.63
CA ARG A 34 -34.56 -13.02 -20.50
C ARG A 34 -33.30 -13.88 -20.59
N ALA A 35 -32.86 -14.25 -21.79
CA ALA A 35 -31.63 -15.02 -21.96
C ALA A 35 -30.43 -14.17 -21.54
N PHE A 36 -30.31 -12.95 -22.05
CA PHE A 36 -29.24 -12.02 -21.65
C PHE A 36 -29.22 -11.76 -20.14
N ASP A 37 -30.38 -11.52 -19.50
CA ASP A 37 -30.45 -11.37 -18.04
C ASP A 37 -29.91 -12.61 -17.31
N ARG A 38 -30.34 -13.82 -17.71
CA ARG A 38 -29.92 -15.08 -17.08
C ARG A 38 -28.41 -15.33 -17.24
N PHE A 39 -27.87 -15.14 -18.44
CA PHE A 39 -26.46 -15.41 -18.73
C PHE A 39 -25.52 -14.32 -18.19
N LEU A 40 -26.01 -13.09 -18.02
CA LEU A 40 -25.21 -11.99 -17.49
C LEU A 40 -25.07 -12.03 -15.96
N LYS A 41 -26.08 -12.50 -15.23
CA LYS A 41 -26.09 -12.57 -13.76
C LYS A 41 -24.83 -13.19 -13.13
N PRO A 42 -24.31 -14.34 -13.60
CA PRO A 42 -23.06 -14.91 -13.07
C PRO A 42 -21.83 -13.99 -13.13
N TYR A 43 -21.78 -13.08 -14.12
CA TYR A 43 -20.71 -12.10 -14.27
C TYR A 43 -21.04 -10.83 -13.49
N ALA A 44 -22.24 -10.27 -13.70
CA ALA A 44 -22.59 -8.96 -13.20
C ALA A 44 -23.00 -8.93 -11.72
N CYS A 45 -23.39 -10.06 -11.14
CA CYS A 45 -23.70 -10.20 -9.70
C CYS A 45 -22.56 -10.86 -8.92
N ARG A 46 -21.38 -11.06 -9.53
CA ARG A 46 -20.23 -11.73 -8.92
C ARG A 46 -19.65 -10.97 -7.72
N THR A 47 -19.67 -9.64 -7.78
CA THR A 47 -19.20 -8.77 -6.69
C THR A 47 -20.34 -7.97 -6.06
N VAL A 48 -20.50 -8.12 -4.75
CA VAL A 48 -21.32 -7.23 -3.91
C VAL A 48 -20.47 -6.01 -3.55
N ALA A 49 -20.88 -4.82 -3.99
CA ALA A 49 -20.19 -3.57 -3.68
C ALA A 49 -20.97 -2.77 -2.63
N LEU A 50 -20.32 -2.47 -1.51
CA LEU A 50 -20.83 -1.65 -0.43
C LEU A 50 -20.00 -0.37 -0.36
N GLU A 51 -20.65 0.77 -0.52
CA GLU A 51 -20.03 2.08 -0.35
C GLU A 51 -20.61 2.71 0.92
N PHE A 52 -19.83 3.52 1.64
CA PHE A 52 -20.31 4.27 2.81
C PHE A 52 -21.64 4.98 2.55
N SER A 53 -21.77 5.66 1.41
CA SER A 53 -22.99 6.37 1.01
C SER A 53 -24.21 5.45 0.83
N ARG A 54 -24.07 4.13 0.75
CA ARG A 54 -25.22 3.19 0.76
C ARG A 54 -25.57 2.67 2.14
N LEU A 55 -24.67 2.86 3.11
CA LEU A 55 -24.82 2.41 4.49
C LEU A 55 -25.32 3.54 5.40
N SER A 56 -25.01 4.79 5.07
CA SER A 56 -25.46 5.97 5.83
C SER A 56 -26.98 6.14 5.74
N LYS A 57 -27.61 6.33 6.91
CA LYS A 57 -29.04 6.66 7.06
C LYS A 57 -29.39 8.03 6.48
N MET A 58 -28.40 8.92 6.37
CA MET A 58 -28.56 10.28 5.86
C MET A 58 -28.36 10.38 4.34
N SER A 59 -27.87 9.30 3.72
CA SER A 59 -27.68 9.30 2.28
C SER A 59 -28.99 9.26 1.52
N ARG A 60 -29.02 9.95 0.38
CA ARG A 60 -30.13 9.88 -0.57
C ARG A 60 -30.06 8.64 -1.47
N ARG A 61 -28.98 7.85 -1.40
CA ARG A 61 -28.84 6.61 -2.17
C ARG A 61 -29.70 5.52 -1.54
N ARG A 62 -30.28 4.67 -2.38
CA ARG A 62 -31.04 3.50 -1.93
C ARG A 62 -30.13 2.54 -1.17
N GLN A 63 -30.55 2.16 0.03
CA GLN A 63 -29.87 1.14 0.85
C GLN A 63 -29.88 -0.24 0.17
N PRO A 64 -28.93 -1.13 0.51
CA PRO A 64 -28.92 -2.50 0.01
C PRO A 64 -30.25 -3.22 0.29
N ASP A 65 -30.80 -3.85 -0.75
CA ASP A 65 -32.00 -4.67 -0.66
C ASP A 65 -31.57 -6.11 -0.35
N ILE A 66 -31.62 -6.47 0.93
CA ILE A 66 -31.13 -7.78 1.43
C ILE A 66 -31.99 -8.92 0.88
N ASP A 67 -33.31 -8.72 0.74
CA ASP A 67 -34.22 -9.75 0.21
C ASP A 67 -33.86 -10.13 -1.23
N SER A 68 -33.40 -9.17 -2.02
CA SER A 68 -32.90 -9.45 -3.37
C SER A 68 -31.73 -10.45 -3.39
N LEU A 69 -30.90 -10.48 -2.34
CA LEU A 69 -29.77 -11.41 -2.24
C LEU A 69 -30.21 -12.87 -2.12
N GLN A 70 -31.42 -13.15 -1.64
CA GLN A 70 -31.97 -14.52 -1.64
C GLN A 70 -32.05 -15.11 -3.05
N THR A 71 -32.16 -14.25 -4.08
CA THR A 71 -32.31 -14.66 -5.49
C THR A 71 -31.02 -14.63 -6.30
N ILE A 72 -29.98 -13.92 -5.85
CA ILE A 72 -28.73 -13.74 -6.59
C ILE A 72 -27.47 -14.11 -5.79
N GLY A 73 -27.59 -14.35 -4.48
CA GLY A 73 -26.46 -14.56 -3.57
C GLY A 73 -25.57 -15.74 -3.95
N TYR A 74 -26.13 -16.75 -4.64
CA TYR A 74 -25.34 -17.88 -5.15
C TYR A 74 -24.34 -17.51 -6.26
N HIS A 75 -24.57 -16.38 -6.95
CA HIS A 75 -23.63 -15.81 -7.92
C HIS A 75 -22.52 -14.98 -7.26
N CYS A 76 -22.72 -14.48 -6.05
CA CYS A 76 -21.78 -13.60 -5.37
C CYS A 76 -20.55 -14.40 -4.89
N LYS A 77 -19.37 -14.06 -5.40
CA LYS A 77 -18.07 -14.67 -5.07
C LYS A 77 -17.11 -13.69 -4.38
N SER A 78 -17.34 -12.40 -4.55
CA SER A 78 -16.52 -11.36 -3.98
C SER A 78 -17.36 -10.29 -3.29
N ILE A 79 -16.78 -9.64 -2.29
CA ILE A 79 -17.34 -8.44 -1.68
C ILE A 79 -16.29 -7.33 -1.72
N TYR A 80 -16.73 -6.14 -2.11
CA TYR A 80 -15.95 -4.91 -2.06
C TYR A 80 -16.63 -3.93 -1.12
N ILE A 81 -15.91 -3.48 -0.09
CA ILE A 81 -16.41 -2.55 0.92
C ILE A 81 -15.53 -1.30 0.88
N ASP A 82 -16.12 -0.16 0.56
CA ASP A 82 -15.45 1.13 0.47
C ASP A 82 -15.98 2.10 1.53
N LEU A 83 -15.14 2.35 2.54
CA LEU A 83 -15.44 3.22 3.68
C LEU A 83 -14.46 4.39 3.75
N MET A 84 -13.74 4.69 2.67
CA MET A 84 -12.66 5.68 2.67
C MET A 84 -13.11 7.09 3.11
N VAL A 85 -14.35 7.48 2.79
CA VAL A 85 -14.95 8.78 3.16
C VAL A 85 -15.49 8.84 4.59
N LEU A 86 -15.59 7.70 5.28
CA LEU A 86 -16.05 7.65 6.67
C LEU A 86 -15.03 8.31 7.60
N ARG A 87 -15.48 9.18 8.49
CA ARG A 87 -14.63 9.94 9.41
C ARG A 87 -14.77 9.47 10.84
N ASP A 88 -13.67 9.63 11.56
CA ASP A 88 -13.62 9.41 13.00
C ASP A 88 -14.20 10.62 13.73
N GLU A 89 -14.89 10.39 14.84
CA GLU A 89 -15.47 11.46 15.66
C GLU A 89 -14.38 12.42 16.16
N LEU A 90 -13.23 11.90 16.58
CA LEU A 90 -12.12 12.72 17.07
C LEU A 90 -11.49 13.59 15.96
N GLU A 91 -11.46 13.08 14.72
CA GLU A 91 -11.00 13.86 13.57
C GLU A 91 -11.94 15.03 13.28
N VAL A 92 -13.25 14.78 13.33
CA VAL A 92 -14.26 15.80 13.08
C VAL A 92 -14.31 16.84 14.20
N GLU A 93 -14.18 16.43 15.46
CA GLU A 93 -14.04 17.34 16.62
C GLU A 93 -12.79 18.21 16.48
N PHE A 94 -11.66 17.62 16.08
CA PHE A 94 -10.43 18.36 15.85
C PHE A 94 -10.57 19.40 14.73
N LEU A 95 -11.15 19.02 13.58
CA LEU A 95 -11.45 19.96 12.50
C LEU A 95 -12.43 21.06 12.93
N SER A 96 -13.43 20.71 13.74
CA SER A 96 -14.37 21.67 14.33
C SER A 96 -13.65 22.70 15.20
N ALA A 97 -12.73 22.27 16.04
CA ALA A 97 -11.95 23.15 16.91
C ALA A 97 -11.01 24.07 16.11
N ILE A 98 -10.38 23.55 15.05
CA ILE A 98 -9.51 24.35 14.18
C ILE A 98 -10.30 25.41 13.41
N PHE A 99 -11.51 25.08 12.96
CA PHE A 99 -12.33 25.95 12.10
C PHE A 99 -13.38 26.77 12.85
N ASP A 100 -13.39 26.77 14.18
CA ASP A 100 -14.43 27.43 15.00
C ASP A 100 -14.56 28.93 14.67
N ASP A 101 -13.41 29.59 14.47
CA ASP A 101 -13.31 31.02 14.14
C ASP A 101 -13.48 31.32 12.64
N ILE A 102 -13.81 30.33 11.80
CA ILE A 102 -13.95 30.49 10.35
C ILE A 102 -15.41 30.30 9.92
N PRO A 103 -16.19 31.38 9.73
CA PRO A 103 -17.61 31.28 9.38
C PRO A 103 -17.88 30.49 8.10
N SER A 104 -17.00 30.57 7.10
CA SER A 104 -17.11 29.85 5.82
C SER A 104 -17.09 28.33 6.00
N MET A 105 -16.45 27.83 7.07
CA MET A 105 -16.26 26.41 7.35
C MET A 105 -17.35 25.78 8.23
N LYS A 106 -18.27 26.57 8.80
CA LYS A 106 -19.31 26.05 9.70
C LYS A 106 -20.21 25.01 9.05
N HIS A 107 -20.66 25.26 7.81
CA HIS A 107 -21.48 24.31 7.06
C HIS A 107 -20.73 23.02 6.75
N PHE A 108 -19.44 23.13 6.41
CA PHE A 108 -18.58 21.98 6.12
C PHE A 108 -18.45 21.06 7.34
N VAL A 109 -18.11 21.61 8.51
CA VAL A 109 -17.98 20.84 9.76
C VAL A 109 -19.29 20.17 10.14
N GLN A 110 -20.42 20.89 10.05
CA GLN A 110 -21.75 20.31 10.31
C GLN A 110 -22.07 19.16 9.35
N THR A 111 -21.66 19.29 8.07
CA THR A 111 -21.84 18.24 7.07
C THR A 111 -20.99 17.01 7.42
N LEU A 112 -19.72 17.19 7.82
CA LEU A 112 -18.87 16.08 8.27
C LEU A 112 -19.49 15.34 9.46
N GLN A 113 -19.92 16.08 10.49
CA GLN A 113 -20.54 15.51 11.70
C GLN A 113 -21.80 14.72 11.35
N ARG A 114 -22.67 15.28 10.51
CA ARG A 114 -23.99 14.69 10.22
C ARG A 114 -23.94 13.56 9.21
N GLU A 115 -23.08 13.65 8.20
CA GLU A 115 -23.16 12.79 7.02
C GLU A 115 -22.01 11.80 6.90
N TYR A 116 -20.82 12.12 7.42
CA TYR A 116 -19.59 11.34 7.20
C TYR A 116 -19.00 10.74 8.47
N CYS A 117 -19.36 11.22 9.66
CA CYS A 117 -18.89 10.68 10.93
C CYS A 117 -19.61 9.37 11.28
N MET A 118 -18.95 8.45 12.01
CA MET A 118 -19.66 7.35 12.68
C MET A 118 -20.48 7.91 13.84
N SER A 119 -21.81 7.89 13.74
CA SER A 119 -22.71 8.41 14.77
C SER A 119 -24.07 7.72 14.71
N PRO A 120 -24.90 7.78 15.78
CA PRO A 120 -26.25 7.23 15.75
C PRO A 120 -27.14 7.78 14.63
N THR A 121 -26.92 9.04 14.22
CA THR A 121 -27.71 9.73 13.20
C THR A 121 -27.33 9.32 11.77
N SER A 122 -26.04 9.09 11.51
CA SER A 122 -25.53 8.67 10.20
C SER A 122 -25.45 7.15 10.08
N PHE A 123 -24.55 6.53 10.83
CA PHE A 123 -24.08 5.17 10.64
C PHE A 123 -23.29 4.71 11.86
N THR A 124 -23.62 3.54 12.41
CA THR A 124 -22.93 2.95 13.57
C THR A 124 -22.19 1.67 13.22
N THR A 125 -21.27 1.24 14.10
CA THR A 125 -20.59 -0.07 14.00
C THR A 125 -21.57 -1.23 14.05
N LEU A 126 -22.67 -1.09 14.80
CA LEU A 126 -23.72 -2.10 14.88
C LEU A 126 -24.52 -2.18 13.58
N ASP A 127 -24.83 -1.04 12.97
CA ASP A 127 -25.49 -0.99 11.66
C ASP A 127 -24.60 -1.65 10.60
N TYR A 128 -23.30 -1.32 10.58
CA TYR A 128 -22.32 -1.96 9.70
C TYR A 128 -22.32 -3.48 9.82
N ARG A 129 -22.16 -3.96 11.06
CA ARG A 129 -22.03 -5.38 11.34
C ARG A 129 -23.27 -6.15 10.95
N ARG A 130 -24.47 -5.63 11.25
CA ARG A 130 -25.74 -6.27 10.87
C ARG A 130 -25.85 -6.42 9.36
N VAL A 131 -25.63 -5.33 8.61
CA VAL A 131 -25.70 -5.38 7.14
C VAL A 131 -24.70 -6.38 6.57
N LEU A 132 -23.48 -6.43 7.12
CA LEU A 132 -22.47 -7.37 6.66
C LEU A 132 -22.82 -8.82 6.99
N GLU A 133 -23.30 -9.10 8.20
CA GLU A 133 -23.77 -10.44 8.61
C GLU A 133 -24.92 -10.91 7.71
N ASP A 134 -25.90 -10.04 7.42
CA ASP A 134 -27.03 -10.35 6.52
C ASP A 134 -26.56 -10.67 5.08
N ILE A 135 -25.61 -9.90 4.55
CA ILE A 135 -25.04 -10.15 3.22
C ILE A 135 -24.31 -11.49 3.19
N LEU A 136 -23.45 -11.75 4.17
CA LEU A 136 -22.65 -12.97 4.24
C LEU A 136 -23.53 -14.21 4.45
N PHE A 137 -24.63 -14.09 5.19
CA PHE A 137 -25.62 -15.14 5.33
C PHE A 137 -26.26 -15.53 4.00
N ASN A 138 -26.63 -14.55 3.17
CA ASN A 138 -27.25 -14.78 1.86
C ASN A 138 -26.24 -15.16 0.76
N CYS A 139 -24.95 -14.85 0.95
CA CYS A 139 -23.90 -14.98 -0.07
C CYS A 139 -22.80 -15.96 0.37
N GLN A 140 -23.16 -17.22 0.58
CA GLN A 140 -22.26 -18.27 1.11
C GLN A 140 -21.01 -18.56 0.27
N PHE A 141 -21.01 -18.20 -1.02
CA PHE A 141 -19.86 -18.44 -1.91
C PHE A 141 -18.86 -17.30 -1.97
N ILE A 142 -18.98 -16.28 -1.12
CA ILE A 142 -17.98 -15.23 -1.02
C ILE A 142 -16.67 -15.83 -0.51
N SER A 143 -15.64 -15.79 -1.35
CA SER A 143 -14.27 -16.25 -1.02
C SER A 143 -13.24 -15.12 -1.15
N SER A 144 -13.65 -13.92 -1.56
CA SER A 144 -12.76 -12.80 -1.81
C SER A 144 -13.32 -11.51 -1.20
N LEU A 145 -12.51 -10.82 -0.41
CA LEU A 145 -12.84 -9.57 0.26
C LEU A 145 -11.84 -8.49 -0.14
N ARG A 146 -12.36 -7.35 -0.59
CA ARG A 146 -11.62 -6.09 -0.64
C ARG A 146 -12.25 -5.10 0.33
N LEU A 147 -11.47 -4.60 1.28
CA LEU A 147 -11.91 -3.62 2.28
C LEU A 147 -11.00 -2.40 2.19
N ASN A 148 -11.59 -1.27 1.80
CA ASN A 148 -10.95 0.03 1.82
C ASN A 148 -11.36 0.77 3.09
N LEU A 149 -10.43 0.86 4.05
CA LEU A 149 -10.67 1.43 5.37
C LEU A 149 -10.78 2.96 5.33
N PRO A 150 -11.42 3.57 6.35
CA PRO A 150 -11.46 5.01 6.55
C PRO A 150 -10.12 5.73 6.31
N PHE A 151 -10.14 6.75 5.45
CA PHE A 151 -8.99 7.61 5.19
C PHE A 151 -9.02 8.83 6.09
N GLN A 152 -8.10 8.92 7.06
CA GLN A 152 -7.97 10.12 7.89
C GLN A 152 -7.21 11.19 7.14
N LEU A 153 -7.79 12.38 7.08
CA LEU A 153 -7.11 13.58 6.58
C LEU A 153 -6.20 14.15 7.67
N VAL A 154 -6.62 14.01 8.93
CA VAL A 154 -5.91 14.60 10.07
C VAL A 154 -5.87 13.70 11.29
N GLY A 155 -4.77 13.82 12.04
CA GLY A 155 -4.52 13.01 13.23
C GLY A 155 -3.91 11.65 12.91
N HIS A 156 -3.50 10.94 13.96
CA HIS A 156 -2.84 9.65 13.87
C HIS A 156 -3.68 8.50 14.46
N ARG A 157 -4.88 8.81 14.98
CA ARG A 157 -5.77 7.86 15.66
C ARG A 157 -7.07 7.71 14.90
N CYS A 158 -7.31 6.52 14.34
CA CYS A 158 -8.54 6.16 13.66
C CYS A 158 -9.24 5.00 14.37
N ASN A 159 -10.11 5.32 15.34
CA ASN A 159 -10.93 4.29 15.98
C ASN A 159 -11.91 3.68 14.96
N ALA A 160 -12.43 4.48 14.03
CA ALA A 160 -13.31 4.00 12.97
C ALA A 160 -12.68 2.87 12.14
N ALA A 161 -11.41 3.01 11.72
CA ALA A 161 -10.72 1.97 10.95
C ALA A 161 -10.55 0.67 11.76
N THR A 162 -10.11 0.77 13.02
CA THR A 162 -10.00 -0.37 13.94
C THR A 162 -11.35 -1.08 14.11
N MET A 163 -12.40 -0.33 14.41
CA MET A 163 -13.73 -0.89 14.66
C MET A 163 -14.33 -1.54 13.42
N ILE A 164 -14.19 -0.93 12.25
CA ILE A 164 -14.65 -1.51 10.98
C ILE A 164 -13.89 -2.81 10.68
N LEU A 165 -12.58 -2.81 10.85
CA LEU A 165 -11.75 -3.98 10.59
C LEU A 165 -12.11 -5.13 11.55
N ALA A 166 -12.22 -4.84 12.85
CA ALA A 166 -12.67 -5.80 13.88
C ALA A 166 -14.02 -6.42 13.53
N ASN A 167 -15.03 -5.58 13.24
CA ASN A 167 -16.39 -6.06 12.93
C ASN A 167 -16.41 -6.85 11.62
N THR A 168 -15.56 -6.52 10.65
CA THR A 168 -15.44 -7.28 9.40
C THR A 168 -14.94 -8.69 9.66
N PHE A 169 -13.81 -8.84 10.36
CA PHE A 169 -13.31 -10.17 10.72
C PHE A 169 -14.28 -10.94 11.62
N SER A 170 -14.93 -10.25 12.56
CA SER A 170 -15.95 -10.85 13.41
C SER A 170 -17.12 -11.43 12.60
N ALA A 171 -17.61 -10.70 11.59
CA ALA A 171 -18.68 -11.17 10.71
C ALA A 171 -18.24 -12.35 9.83
N PHE A 172 -17.03 -12.30 9.26
CA PHE A 172 -16.48 -13.39 8.46
C PHE A 172 -16.22 -14.66 9.27
N SER A 173 -15.85 -14.52 10.54
CA SER A 173 -15.62 -15.65 11.45
C SER A 173 -16.89 -16.36 11.91
N ARG A 174 -18.06 -15.72 11.76
CA ARG A 174 -19.36 -16.27 12.18
C ARG A 174 -20.23 -16.70 11.00
N ARG A 175 -19.64 -16.89 9.82
CA ARG A 175 -20.38 -17.34 8.64
C ARG A 175 -20.92 -18.75 8.85
N PRO A 176 -22.04 -19.11 8.19
CA PRO A 176 -22.56 -20.48 8.21
C PRO A 176 -21.50 -21.50 7.79
N GLU A 177 -21.54 -22.71 8.37
CA GLU A 177 -20.54 -23.78 8.13
C GLU A 177 -20.39 -24.15 6.64
N ASP A 178 -21.47 -24.05 5.85
CA ASP A 178 -21.47 -24.32 4.41
C ASP A 178 -20.81 -23.22 3.57
N SER A 179 -20.36 -22.12 4.18
CA SER A 179 -19.76 -20.99 3.47
C SER A 179 -18.35 -21.32 2.97
N LEU A 180 -18.02 -20.86 1.77
CA LEU A 180 -16.66 -21.00 1.24
C LEU A 180 -15.66 -20.21 2.11
N PRO A 181 -14.47 -20.75 2.37
CA PRO A 181 -13.44 -20.02 3.10
C PRO A 181 -12.97 -18.79 2.34
N LEU A 182 -12.45 -17.80 3.08
CA LEU A 182 -11.86 -16.60 2.50
C LEU A 182 -10.47 -16.92 1.94
N ARG A 183 -10.31 -16.85 0.61
CA ARG A 183 -9.06 -17.16 -0.10
C ARG A 183 -8.30 -15.92 -0.56
N THR A 184 -8.99 -14.80 -0.77
CA THR A 184 -8.37 -13.55 -1.22
C THR A 184 -8.77 -12.41 -0.29
N LEU A 185 -7.79 -11.68 0.22
CA LEU A 185 -7.98 -10.54 1.09
C LEU A 185 -7.17 -9.36 0.59
N VAL A 186 -7.85 -8.25 0.33
CA VAL A 186 -7.25 -6.96 0.00
C VAL A 186 -7.67 -5.97 1.09
N LEU A 187 -6.73 -5.53 1.91
CA LEU A 187 -6.95 -4.48 2.91
C LEU A 187 -6.22 -3.22 2.48
N GLU A 188 -6.95 -2.12 2.36
CA GLU A 188 -6.40 -0.83 1.99
C GLU A 188 -6.51 0.18 3.13
N ASN A 189 -5.56 1.12 3.17
CA ASN A 189 -5.45 2.15 4.20
C ASN A 189 -5.36 1.60 5.64
N VAL A 190 -4.64 0.50 5.84
CA VAL A 190 -4.43 -0.10 7.16
C VAL A 190 -3.44 0.76 7.95
N SER A 191 -3.85 1.33 9.07
CA SER A 191 -2.93 2.03 9.97
C SER A 191 -2.18 1.05 10.89
N ASP A 192 -0.97 1.41 11.26
CA ASP A 192 -0.21 0.75 12.33
C ASP A 192 -0.99 0.68 13.66
N GLN A 193 -1.69 1.76 14.01
CA GLN A 193 -2.55 1.82 15.18
C GLN A 193 -3.69 0.79 15.12
N ALA A 194 -4.33 0.59 13.97
CA ALA A 194 -5.41 -0.38 13.84
C ALA A 194 -4.91 -1.82 14.04
N VAL A 195 -3.73 -2.15 13.51
CA VAL A 195 -3.10 -3.46 13.72
C VAL A 195 -2.74 -3.64 15.20
N PHE A 196 -2.18 -2.61 15.83
CA PHE A 196 -1.87 -2.61 17.26
C PHE A 196 -3.12 -2.91 18.10
N ASP A 197 -4.18 -2.11 17.93
CA ASP A 197 -5.39 -2.21 18.76
C ASP A 197 -6.07 -3.56 18.60
N LEU A 198 -6.19 -4.07 17.37
CA LEU A 198 -6.76 -5.39 17.10
C LEU A 198 -5.97 -6.51 17.81
N TRP A 199 -4.64 -6.41 17.83
CA TRP A 199 -3.80 -7.43 18.45
C TRP A 199 -3.89 -7.42 19.98
N THR A 200 -4.28 -6.30 20.58
CA THR A 200 -4.48 -6.22 22.04
C THR A 200 -5.81 -6.79 22.52
N ASN A 201 -6.76 -7.07 21.61
CA ASN A 201 -8.06 -7.67 21.95
C ASN A 201 -8.10 -9.16 21.57
N PRO A 202 -8.16 -10.08 22.55
CA PRO A 202 -8.17 -11.53 22.26
C PRO A 202 -9.33 -11.99 21.37
N SER A 203 -10.49 -11.34 21.46
CA SER A 203 -11.66 -11.72 20.63
C SER A 203 -11.45 -11.37 19.17
N ASP A 204 -10.81 -10.23 18.90
CA ASP A 204 -10.51 -9.79 17.54
C ASP A 204 -9.41 -10.65 16.93
N VAL A 205 -8.36 -10.97 17.71
CA VAL A 205 -7.30 -11.90 17.29
C VAL A 205 -7.86 -13.26 16.88
N LEU A 206 -8.75 -13.86 17.69
CA LEU A 206 -9.38 -15.14 17.36
C LEU A 206 -10.22 -15.06 16.08
N ALA A 207 -10.98 -13.98 15.89
CA ALA A 207 -11.78 -13.78 14.68
C ALA A 207 -10.91 -13.62 13.43
N ILE A 208 -9.79 -12.89 13.55
CA ILE A 208 -8.81 -12.72 12.47
C ILE A 208 -8.20 -14.06 12.11
N MET A 209 -7.63 -14.78 13.08
CA MET A 209 -6.98 -16.08 12.87
C MET A 209 -7.92 -17.08 12.19
N HIS A 210 -9.18 -17.17 12.64
CA HIS A 210 -10.17 -18.03 12.02
C HIS A 210 -10.46 -17.63 10.56
N THR A 211 -10.56 -16.33 10.29
CA THR A 211 -10.90 -15.82 8.96
C THR A 211 -9.80 -16.03 7.93
N ILE A 212 -8.53 -15.91 8.32
CA ILE A 212 -7.38 -15.91 7.38
C ILE A 212 -6.70 -17.28 7.24
N ASN A 213 -7.14 -18.30 7.97
CA ASN A 213 -6.50 -19.62 7.99
C ASN A 213 -6.38 -20.26 6.59
N GLU A 214 -7.36 -20.02 5.72
CA GLU A 214 -7.44 -20.58 4.35
C GLU A 214 -7.04 -19.56 3.26
N LEU A 215 -6.32 -18.51 3.65
CA LEU A 215 -6.00 -17.41 2.75
C LEU A 215 -4.86 -17.77 1.79
N GLU A 216 -5.12 -17.67 0.48
CA GLU A 216 -4.15 -17.93 -0.59
C GLU A 216 -3.49 -16.63 -1.09
N HIS A 217 -4.21 -15.51 -1.02
CA HIS A 217 -3.79 -14.23 -1.58
C HIS A 217 -4.03 -13.07 -0.60
N LEU A 218 -2.97 -12.33 -0.26
CA LEU A 218 -3.02 -11.19 0.64
C LEU A 218 -2.41 -9.95 0.01
N VAL A 219 -3.17 -8.85 0.00
CA VAL A 219 -2.68 -7.52 -0.36
C VAL A 219 -2.96 -6.58 0.82
N LEU A 220 -1.92 -5.94 1.33
CA LEU A 220 -2.01 -4.95 2.41
C LEU A 220 -1.40 -3.64 1.93
N SER A 221 -2.14 -2.53 2.09
CA SER A 221 -1.57 -1.19 1.97
C SER A 221 -1.54 -0.49 3.32
N PHE A 222 -0.37 -0.01 3.73
CA PHE A 222 -0.16 0.58 5.05
C PHE A 222 -0.05 2.10 5.02
N ARG A 223 -0.62 2.70 6.07
CA ARG A 223 -0.43 4.08 6.50
C ARG A 223 0.36 4.05 7.80
N ARG A 224 1.57 4.61 7.81
CA ARG A 224 2.38 4.60 9.04
C ARG A 224 2.55 5.99 9.61
N HIS A 225 2.21 6.10 10.88
CA HIS A 225 2.24 7.34 11.64
C HIS A 225 2.96 7.18 12.98
N GLU A 226 3.14 5.95 13.45
CA GLU A 226 3.87 5.66 14.68
C GLU A 226 5.37 5.86 14.48
N VAL A 227 5.96 6.60 15.43
CA VAL A 227 7.38 6.98 15.41
C VAL A 227 8.10 6.52 16.67
N GLU A 228 7.36 6.12 17.71
CA GLU A 228 7.93 5.61 18.95
C GLU A 228 8.53 4.20 18.72
N PRO A 229 9.85 4.01 18.90
CA PRO A 229 10.53 2.76 18.53
C PRO A 229 9.92 1.49 19.12
N GLN A 230 9.46 1.54 20.37
CA GLN A 230 8.84 0.38 21.03
C GLN A 230 7.52 -0.01 20.37
N ARG A 231 6.70 0.98 20.00
CA ARG A 231 5.40 0.75 19.34
C ARG A 231 5.57 0.31 17.90
N VAL A 232 6.56 0.86 17.18
CA VAL A 232 6.96 0.40 15.84
C VAL A 232 7.41 -1.05 15.85
N ALA A 233 8.26 -1.43 16.82
CA ALA A 233 8.73 -2.81 16.95
C ALA A 233 7.58 -3.78 17.26
N PHE A 234 6.66 -3.37 18.15
CA PHE A 234 5.49 -4.16 18.48
C PHE A 234 4.52 -4.28 17.29
N PHE A 235 4.27 -3.19 16.54
CA PHE A 235 3.54 -3.24 15.27
C PHE A 235 4.14 -4.26 14.31
N GLY A 236 5.47 -4.27 14.15
CA GLY A 236 6.16 -5.27 13.33
C GLY A 236 5.89 -6.71 13.77
N THR A 237 5.85 -6.93 15.09
CA THR A 237 5.49 -8.23 15.66
C THR A 237 4.05 -8.60 15.31
N CYS A 238 3.09 -7.72 15.59
CA CYS A 238 1.68 -7.93 15.32
C CYS A 238 1.38 -8.18 13.84
N LEU A 239 1.99 -7.40 12.95
CA LEU A 239 1.79 -7.53 11.50
C LEU A 239 2.20 -8.92 11.01
N TRP A 240 3.42 -9.34 11.34
CA TRP A 240 3.93 -10.61 10.85
C TRP A 240 3.29 -11.80 11.56
N ASP A 241 2.91 -11.68 12.83
CA ASP A 241 2.14 -12.71 13.52
C ASP A 241 0.73 -12.86 12.94
N LEU A 242 0.09 -11.77 12.51
CA LEU A 242 -1.16 -11.84 11.75
C LEU A 242 -0.95 -12.64 10.46
N ILE A 243 0.06 -12.27 9.66
CA ILE A 243 0.35 -12.95 8.38
C ILE A 243 0.73 -14.42 8.59
N ARG A 244 1.39 -14.76 9.70
CA ARG A 244 1.80 -16.13 10.04
C ARG A 244 0.64 -17.12 10.04
N ASN A 245 -0.56 -16.68 10.42
CA ASN A 245 -1.72 -17.57 10.51
C ASN A 245 -2.33 -17.94 9.14
N ALA A 246 -1.80 -17.39 8.04
CA ALA A 246 -2.16 -17.79 6.69
C ALA A 246 -1.12 -18.79 6.14
N ASP A 247 -1.10 -20.02 6.69
CA ASP A 247 -0.07 -21.03 6.39
C ASP A 247 -0.02 -21.44 4.90
N ILE A 248 -1.16 -21.33 4.20
CA ILE A 248 -1.29 -21.67 2.77
C ILE A 248 -1.13 -20.46 1.84
N LEU A 249 -0.67 -19.32 2.35
CA LEU A 249 -0.52 -18.08 1.58
C LEU A 249 0.45 -18.27 0.42
N LYS A 250 -0.02 -18.04 -0.81
CA LYS A 250 0.74 -18.20 -2.05
C LYS A 250 1.29 -16.88 -2.56
N THR A 251 0.56 -15.78 -2.38
CA THR A 251 0.96 -14.46 -2.87
C THR A 251 0.79 -13.39 -1.79
N LEU A 252 1.83 -12.59 -1.58
CA LEU A 252 1.83 -11.48 -0.63
C LEU A 252 2.22 -10.19 -1.34
N CYS A 253 1.39 -9.15 -1.21
CA CYS A 253 1.72 -7.79 -1.64
C CYS A 253 1.68 -6.84 -0.45
N LEU A 254 2.77 -6.13 -0.20
CA LEU A 254 2.87 -5.08 0.82
C LEU A 254 3.11 -3.75 0.14
N ALA A 255 2.18 -2.82 0.31
CA ALA A 255 2.20 -1.51 -0.31
C ALA A 255 2.25 -0.38 0.73
N GLY A 256 3.05 0.66 0.49
CA GLY A 256 2.95 1.92 1.22
C GLY A 256 2.02 2.90 0.51
N THR A 257 1.31 3.72 1.28
CA THR A 257 0.37 4.73 0.73
C THR A 257 0.83 6.18 0.90
N ASP A 258 1.97 6.41 1.56
CA ASP A 258 2.26 7.71 2.16
C ASP A 258 2.96 8.73 1.23
N ASP A 259 3.29 8.38 -0.02
CA ASP A 259 4.09 9.26 -0.90
C ASP A 259 3.66 9.21 -2.37
N ASP A 260 2.72 10.06 -2.79
CA ASP A 260 2.22 10.17 -4.19
C ASP A 260 3.17 10.97 -5.11
N ARG A 261 4.35 11.39 -4.63
CA ARG A 261 5.33 12.10 -5.47
C ARG A 261 5.96 11.16 -6.50
N PRO A 262 6.40 11.68 -7.66
CA PRO A 262 7.11 10.87 -8.64
C PRO A 262 8.30 10.11 -8.02
N PRO A 263 8.60 8.90 -8.50
CA PRO A 263 9.70 8.11 -7.95
C PRO A 263 11.03 8.86 -8.06
N ARG A 264 11.81 8.86 -6.98
CA ARG A 264 13.13 9.50 -6.92
C ARG A 264 14.21 8.43 -6.80
N GLY A 265 15.35 8.63 -7.45
CA GLY A 265 16.50 7.73 -7.27
C GLY A 265 17.10 7.83 -5.86
N LEU A 266 17.01 9.00 -5.23
CA LEU A 266 17.56 9.29 -3.90
C LEU A 266 16.62 10.23 -3.13
N LYS A 267 16.20 9.81 -1.93
CA LYS A 267 15.63 10.67 -0.89
C LYS A 267 16.74 11.00 0.10
N GLN A 268 16.88 12.26 0.49
CA GLN A 268 17.87 12.68 1.49
C GLN A 268 17.16 13.32 2.67
N THR A 269 17.46 12.78 3.85
CA THR A 269 16.98 13.28 5.14
C THR A 269 18.19 13.67 5.97
N LYS A 270 18.15 14.87 6.52
CA LYS A 270 19.19 15.38 7.41
C LYS A 270 18.67 15.40 8.84
N GLN A 271 19.57 15.34 9.81
CA GLN A 271 19.20 15.23 11.21
C GLN A 271 18.31 16.37 11.73
N TRP A 272 18.49 17.58 11.22
CA TRP A 272 17.62 18.72 11.56
C TRP A 272 16.23 18.67 10.90
N ASN A 273 16.02 17.82 9.89
CA ASN A 273 14.70 17.60 9.28
C ASN A 273 13.87 16.57 10.06
N MET A 274 14.53 15.53 10.58
CA MET A 274 13.86 14.36 11.17
C MET A 274 14.82 13.62 12.10
N THR A 275 14.29 13.11 13.21
CA THR A 275 15.08 12.26 14.10
C THR A 275 15.41 10.92 13.42
N LEU A 276 16.50 10.28 13.83
CA LEU A 276 16.90 8.98 13.30
C LEU A 276 15.84 7.89 13.58
N ASP A 277 15.24 7.93 14.76
CA ASP A 277 14.22 6.96 15.17
C ASP A 277 12.94 7.10 14.33
N GLU A 278 12.47 8.32 14.12
CA GLU A 278 11.34 8.59 13.22
C GLU A 278 11.65 8.14 11.78
N TRP A 279 12.85 8.42 11.29
CA TRP A 279 13.26 8.01 9.95
C TRP A 279 13.32 6.48 9.81
N ARG A 280 13.82 5.77 10.84
CA ARG A 280 13.83 4.30 10.88
C ARG A 280 12.43 3.71 11.00
N ALA A 281 11.53 4.34 11.75
CA ALA A 281 10.15 3.90 11.92
C ALA A 281 9.38 3.81 10.60
N ARG A 282 9.77 4.61 9.61
CA ARG A 282 9.24 4.56 8.25
C ARG A 282 9.76 3.37 7.44
N ALA A 283 10.55 2.43 7.97
CA ALA A 283 10.92 1.20 7.26
C ALA A 283 9.91 0.07 7.50
N LEU A 284 9.60 -0.72 6.48
CA LEU A 284 8.79 -1.93 6.65
C LEU A 284 9.47 -2.81 7.73
N PRO A 285 8.74 -3.41 8.68
CA PRO A 285 9.35 -4.28 9.68
C PRO A 285 9.89 -5.56 9.02
N PRO A 286 11.06 -6.07 9.43
CA PRO A 286 11.61 -7.29 8.88
C PRO A 286 10.75 -8.52 9.26
N PRO A 287 10.53 -9.47 8.34
CA PRO A 287 9.76 -10.67 8.67
C PRO A 287 10.51 -11.59 9.63
N HIS A 288 9.88 -11.96 10.74
CA HIS A 288 10.37 -13.02 11.65
C HIS A 288 9.65 -14.36 11.47
N VAL A 289 8.76 -14.45 10.48
CA VAL A 289 7.90 -15.61 10.22
C VAL A 289 8.32 -16.32 8.94
N VAL A 290 8.00 -17.61 8.86
CA VAL A 290 8.22 -18.45 7.67
C VAL A 290 6.85 -18.70 7.04
N LEU A 291 6.77 -18.53 5.72
CA LEU A 291 5.55 -18.75 4.95
C LEU A 291 5.81 -19.87 3.94
N PRO A 292 5.50 -21.14 4.29
CA PRO A 292 5.98 -22.31 3.56
C PRO A 292 5.36 -22.47 2.17
N CYS A 293 4.24 -21.78 1.90
CA CYS A 293 3.55 -21.82 0.60
C CYS A 293 3.80 -20.56 -0.24
N LEU A 294 4.58 -19.59 0.25
CA LEU A 294 4.71 -18.30 -0.42
C LEU A 294 5.53 -18.43 -1.70
N THR A 295 4.87 -18.19 -2.83
CA THR A 295 5.47 -18.29 -4.17
C THR A 295 5.69 -16.95 -4.83
N ALA A 296 4.94 -15.91 -4.46
CA ALA A 296 5.10 -14.56 -5.01
C ALA A 296 5.11 -13.49 -3.91
N LEU A 297 6.12 -12.62 -3.94
CA LEU A 297 6.25 -11.45 -3.08
C LEU A 297 6.30 -10.18 -3.92
N GLU A 298 5.42 -9.24 -3.62
CA GLU A 298 5.41 -7.90 -4.19
C GLU A 298 5.60 -6.85 -3.10
N LEU A 299 6.58 -5.97 -3.29
CA LEU A 299 6.81 -4.79 -2.47
C LEU A 299 6.59 -3.55 -3.34
N LYS A 300 5.69 -2.66 -2.93
CA LYS A 300 5.29 -1.49 -3.71
C LYS A 300 5.30 -0.22 -2.88
N ARG A 301 6.02 0.83 -3.31
CA ARG A 301 6.01 2.14 -2.64
C ARG A 301 6.39 2.04 -1.15
N VAL A 302 7.38 1.21 -0.82
CA VAL A 302 7.83 0.97 0.56
C VAL A 302 9.29 1.36 0.75
N GLU A 303 9.62 1.74 1.97
CA GLU A 303 11.00 1.94 2.42
C GLU A 303 11.42 0.71 3.21
N VAL A 304 12.60 0.16 2.96
CA VAL A 304 13.07 -1.09 3.55
C VAL A 304 14.49 -0.91 4.08
N THR A 305 14.80 -1.52 5.22
CA THR A 305 16.21 -1.72 5.63
C THR A 305 16.77 -2.96 4.95
N PRO A 306 18.11 -3.13 4.88
CA PRO A 306 18.71 -4.36 4.38
C PRO A 306 18.18 -5.62 5.09
N GLU A 307 17.94 -5.52 6.39
CA GLU A 307 17.44 -6.63 7.21
C GLU A 307 16.06 -7.13 6.75
N VAL A 308 15.19 -6.25 6.22
CA VAL A 308 13.88 -6.66 5.67
C VAL A 308 14.06 -7.64 4.53
N LEU A 309 14.93 -7.29 3.57
CA LEU A 309 15.15 -8.11 2.38
C LEU A 309 15.95 -9.37 2.72
N ARG A 310 16.93 -9.28 3.62
CA ARG A 310 17.69 -10.42 4.13
C ARG A 310 16.78 -11.42 4.85
N SER A 311 15.95 -10.94 5.78
CA SER A 311 15.00 -11.79 6.49
C SER A 311 13.95 -12.38 5.56
N ALA A 312 13.43 -11.61 4.59
CA ALA A 312 12.50 -12.14 3.59
C ALA A 312 13.16 -13.24 2.72
N ALA A 313 14.39 -13.01 2.27
CA ALA A 313 15.14 -13.98 1.48
C ALA A 313 15.45 -15.25 2.28
N ARG A 314 15.82 -15.12 3.56
CA ARG A 314 16.04 -16.25 4.47
C ARG A 314 14.76 -17.04 4.73
N ASN A 315 13.65 -16.36 5.01
CA ASN A 315 12.44 -17.02 5.50
C ASN A 315 11.54 -17.54 4.37
N PHE A 316 11.60 -16.93 3.18
CA PHE A 316 10.72 -17.25 2.05
C PHE A 316 11.48 -17.73 0.81
N GLY A 317 12.80 -17.52 0.74
CA GLY A 317 13.57 -17.70 -0.50
C GLY A 317 13.52 -19.12 -1.08
N CYS A 318 13.42 -20.15 -0.24
CA CYS A 318 13.30 -21.53 -0.68
C CYS A 318 12.01 -21.81 -1.49
N THR A 319 10.92 -21.07 -1.23
CA THR A 319 9.61 -21.29 -1.84
C THR A 319 9.28 -20.24 -2.91
N LEU A 320 9.94 -19.08 -2.82
CA LEU A 320 9.70 -17.93 -3.69
C LEU A 320 10.07 -18.23 -5.15
N ARG A 321 9.09 -18.01 -6.03
CA ARG A 321 9.22 -18.13 -7.49
C ARG A 321 9.15 -16.78 -8.21
N GLU A 322 8.46 -15.82 -7.62
CA GLU A 322 8.25 -14.49 -8.20
C GLU A 322 8.56 -13.39 -7.18
N LEU A 323 9.38 -12.42 -7.58
CA LEU A 323 9.71 -11.23 -6.80
C LEU A 323 9.46 -9.96 -7.61
N TYR A 324 8.60 -9.09 -7.09
CA TYR A 324 8.22 -7.83 -7.71
C TYR A 324 8.59 -6.66 -6.78
N LEU A 325 9.41 -5.74 -7.25
CA LEU A 325 9.82 -4.54 -6.51
C LEU A 325 9.44 -3.30 -7.30
N ASN A 326 8.55 -2.47 -6.78
CA ASN A 326 8.13 -1.24 -7.46
C ASN A 326 8.26 -0.06 -6.51
N GLU A 327 9.08 0.94 -6.85
CA GLU A 327 9.28 2.12 -5.99
C GLU A 327 9.72 1.74 -4.57
N VAL A 328 10.73 0.86 -4.49
CA VAL A 328 11.29 0.39 -3.22
C VAL A 328 12.56 1.17 -2.91
N TYR A 329 12.61 1.76 -1.72
CA TYR A 329 13.73 2.58 -1.27
C TYR A 329 14.54 1.84 -0.20
N LEU A 330 15.82 1.61 -0.46
CA LEU A 330 16.73 1.01 0.50
C LEU A 330 17.24 2.09 1.46
N LYS A 331 16.96 1.92 2.76
CA LYS A 331 17.40 2.83 3.80
C LYS A 331 18.89 2.64 4.07
N ALA A 332 19.64 3.73 3.96
CA ALA A 332 21.06 3.79 4.27
C ALA A 332 21.34 4.95 5.24
N GLU A 333 22.06 4.66 6.32
CA GLU A 333 22.55 5.66 7.25
C GLU A 333 24.00 6.00 6.86
N GLN A 334 24.39 7.27 6.98
CA GLN A 334 25.74 7.73 6.72
C GLN A 334 26.24 8.57 7.90
N GLY A 335 27.43 8.22 8.40
CA GLY A 335 28.05 8.87 9.56
C GLY A 335 29.55 8.61 9.64
N ARG A 336 30.20 9.23 10.63
CA ARG A 336 31.63 9.00 10.89
C ARG A 336 31.87 7.55 11.35
N ASN A 337 32.53 6.75 10.50
CA ASN A 337 32.71 5.29 10.66
C ASN A 337 31.48 4.41 10.36
N LEU A 338 30.40 4.96 9.81
CA LEU A 338 29.24 4.18 9.37
C LEU A 338 28.93 4.53 7.92
N ASN A 339 29.18 3.58 7.02
CA ASN A 339 28.89 3.73 5.59
C ASN A 339 29.37 5.08 5.01
N GLU A 340 30.55 5.54 5.44
CA GLU A 340 31.05 6.91 5.18
C GLU A 340 31.11 7.22 3.68
N ASP A 341 31.49 6.24 2.87
CA ASP A 341 31.61 6.31 1.41
C ASP A 341 30.34 5.85 0.66
N SER A 342 29.26 5.55 1.39
CA SER A 342 28.00 5.02 0.83
C SER A 342 28.14 3.68 0.10
N LYS A 343 29.14 2.85 0.45
CA LYS A 343 29.41 1.56 -0.21
C LYS A 343 29.03 0.32 0.59
N GLN A 344 28.67 0.47 1.87
CA GLN A 344 28.30 -0.66 2.72
C GLN A 344 26.90 -1.19 2.38
N ILE A 345 25.95 -0.31 2.07
CA ILE A 345 24.55 -0.69 1.80
C ILE A 345 24.24 -0.40 0.33
N LEU A 346 24.11 -1.44 -0.49
CA LEU A 346 23.94 -1.33 -1.95
C LEU A 346 22.86 -2.28 -2.49
N TRP A 347 22.12 -1.85 -3.51
CA TRP A 347 21.17 -2.70 -4.21
C TRP A 347 21.87 -3.83 -4.98
N VAL A 348 22.91 -3.52 -5.73
CA VAL A 348 23.65 -4.45 -6.59
C VAL A 348 25.01 -4.80 -6.00
N GLY A 349 25.78 -3.78 -5.59
CA GLY A 349 27.15 -3.93 -5.10
C GLY A 349 28.21 -3.38 -6.05
N ILE A 350 29.47 -3.46 -5.64
CA ILE A 350 30.62 -2.97 -6.42
C ILE A 350 31.11 -4.08 -7.37
N PRO A 351 31.32 -3.79 -8.66
CA PRO A 351 31.79 -4.78 -9.62
C PRO A 351 33.17 -5.32 -9.23
N ASN A 352 33.34 -6.63 -9.42
CA ASN A 352 34.59 -7.36 -9.20
C ASN A 352 35.16 -7.32 -7.77
N GLN A 353 34.35 -6.85 -6.82
CA GLN A 353 34.71 -6.80 -5.41
C GLN A 353 33.81 -7.75 -4.62
N ARG A 354 34.37 -8.36 -3.58
CA ARG A 354 33.58 -9.14 -2.62
C ARG A 354 33.08 -8.20 -1.51
N PRO A 355 31.80 -8.26 -1.13
CA PRO A 355 31.32 -7.50 0.02
C PRO A 355 32.07 -7.93 1.28
N GLY A 356 32.39 -6.97 2.15
CA GLY A 356 32.86 -7.21 3.49
C GLY A 356 31.78 -7.85 4.36
N LEU A 357 32.17 -8.34 5.54
CA LEU A 357 31.25 -9.04 6.46
C LEU A 357 30.10 -8.15 6.97
N ASN A 358 30.28 -6.83 6.94
CA ASN A 358 29.28 -5.85 7.38
C ASN A 358 28.58 -5.17 6.21
N ASP A 359 28.88 -5.57 4.97
CA ASP A 359 28.28 -4.98 3.78
C ASP A 359 26.98 -5.71 3.42
N ASP A 360 25.98 -4.93 3.05
CA ASP A 360 24.65 -5.36 2.65
C ASP A 360 24.43 -5.08 1.17
N TRP A 361 24.88 -6.01 0.32
CA TRP A 361 24.70 -5.96 -1.12
C TRP A 361 23.56 -6.90 -1.56
N ILE A 362 22.38 -6.32 -1.76
CA ILE A 362 21.11 -7.05 -1.77
C ILE A 362 21.00 -8.05 -2.93
N ALA A 363 21.46 -7.73 -4.13
CA ALA A 363 21.27 -8.58 -5.31
C ALA A 363 21.83 -10.00 -5.11
N MET A 364 23.03 -10.12 -4.55
CA MET A 364 23.65 -11.43 -4.34
C MET A 364 23.06 -12.16 -3.13
N ILE A 365 22.61 -11.44 -2.10
CA ILE A 365 21.85 -12.03 -0.98
C ILE A 365 20.56 -12.69 -1.50
N VAL A 366 19.82 -12.00 -2.35
CA VAL A 366 18.58 -12.53 -2.96
C VAL A 366 18.89 -13.71 -3.88
N ARG A 367 19.92 -13.60 -4.74
CA ARG A 367 20.29 -14.69 -5.65
C ARG A 367 20.67 -15.97 -4.92
N GLU A 368 21.46 -15.84 -3.86
CA GLU A 368 21.92 -16.95 -3.04
C GLU A 368 20.77 -17.61 -2.28
N SER A 369 19.89 -16.80 -1.69
CA SER A 369 18.82 -17.27 -0.80
C SER A 369 17.56 -17.72 -1.54
N CYS A 370 17.38 -17.33 -2.80
CA CYS A 370 16.17 -17.62 -3.60
C CYS A 370 16.47 -18.50 -4.83
N PRO A 371 16.90 -19.77 -4.65
CA PRO A 371 17.34 -20.63 -5.75
C PRO A 371 16.22 -21.00 -6.75
N ASN A 372 14.96 -20.93 -6.31
CA ASN A 372 13.79 -21.28 -7.11
C ASN A 372 13.16 -20.07 -7.84
N LEU A 373 13.81 -18.90 -7.79
CA LEU A 373 13.27 -17.66 -8.35
C LEU A 373 13.24 -17.71 -9.89
N GLN A 374 12.03 -17.75 -10.44
CA GLN A 374 11.74 -17.83 -11.88
C GLN A 374 11.45 -16.46 -12.49
N THR A 375 10.90 -15.54 -11.70
CA THR A 375 10.58 -14.18 -12.12
C THR A 375 11.12 -13.20 -11.09
N CYS A 376 11.86 -12.21 -11.57
CA CYS A 376 12.26 -11.05 -10.78
C CYS A 376 12.05 -9.83 -11.67
N ARG A 377 11.27 -8.86 -11.19
CA ARG A 377 11.04 -7.59 -11.87
C ARG A 377 11.17 -6.46 -10.87
N ALA A 378 11.86 -5.41 -11.26
CA ALA A 378 12.06 -4.22 -10.47
C ALA A 378 11.85 -2.96 -11.32
N SER A 379 11.21 -1.96 -10.73
CA SER A 379 11.10 -0.61 -11.29
C SER A 379 11.33 0.39 -10.16
N PHE A 380 11.98 1.50 -10.48
CA PHE A 380 12.17 2.61 -9.55
C PHE A 380 12.80 2.21 -8.20
N LEU A 381 13.84 1.36 -8.22
CA LEU A 381 14.67 1.15 -7.03
C LEU A 381 15.45 2.42 -6.72
N GLY A 382 15.47 2.81 -5.46
CA GLY A 382 16.17 4.01 -4.99
C GLY A 382 16.73 3.85 -3.60
N TYR A 383 17.35 4.93 -3.10
CA TYR A 383 17.86 5.01 -1.75
C TYR A 383 17.08 6.05 -0.95
N ASP A 384 16.87 5.77 0.32
CA ASP A 384 16.51 6.77 1.31
C ASP A 384 17.72 6.91 2.24
N LEU A 385 18.35 8.08 2.24
CA LEU A 385 19.60 8.35 2.92
C LEU A 385 19.36 9.24 4.14
N TYR A 386 19.85 8.79 5.30
CA TYR A 386 19.96 9.62 6.50
C TYR A 386 21.41 10.08 6.71
N THR A 387 21.63 11.38 6.66
CA THR A 387 22.94 12.00 6.88
C THR A 387 23.05 12.50 8.33
N ARG A 388 23.95 11.91 9.11
CA ARG A 388 24.24 12.34 10.50
C ARG A 388 25.05 13.64 10.51
N ASP A 389 24.93 14.41 11.58
CA ASP A 389 25.70 15.66 11.76
C ASP A 389 27.20 15.42 12.07
N ASP A 390 27.60 14.17 12.32
CA ASP A 390 28.98 13.79 12.68
C ASP A 390 29.91 13.57 11.47
N LEU A 391 29.40 13.70 10.24
CA LEU A 391 30.18 13.55 9.01
C LEU A 391 31.28 14.62 8.88
N PRO A 392 32.51 14.24 8.48
CA PRO A 392 33.55 15.21 8.22
C PRO A 392 33.14 16.19 7.11
N PRO A 393 33.52 17.48 7.18
CA PRO A 393 33.12 18.51 6.20
C PRO A 393 33.45 18.16 4.75
N SER A 394 34.51 17.37 4.54
CA SER A 394 34.92 16.85 3.23
C SER A 394 33.94 15.83 2.64
N ALA A 395 33.28 15.01 3.48
CA ALA A 395 32.30 14.02 3.05
C ALA A 395 30.92 14.65 2.80
N VAL A 396 30.57 15.72 3.52
CA VAL A 396 29.31 16.47 3.31
C VAL A 396 29.24 17.14 1.92
N SER A 397 30.39 17.41 1.30
CA SER A 397 30.50 18.07 0.00
C SER A 397 30.54 17.09 -1.19
N ALA A 398 30.71 15.78 -0.93
CA ALA A 398 30.71 14.76 -1.97
C ALA A 398 29.27 14.23 -2.17
N SER A 399 28.85 14.07 -3.44
CA SER A 399 27.61 13.33 -3.74
C SER A 399 27.79 11.87 -3.31
N PRO A 400 26.81 11.24 -2.65
CA PRO A 400 26.94 9.84 -2.23
C PRO A 400 27.11 8.96 -3.47
N ASP A 401 28.16 8.13 -3.47
CA ASP A 401 28.58 7.35 -4.64
C ASP A 401 27.58 6.22 -4.94
N PHE A 402 27.05 5.55 -3.91
CA PHE A 402 26.19 4.35 -3.99
C PHE A 402 26.55 3.45 -5.20
N ASP A 403 25.57 2.84 -5.86
CA ASP A 403 25.76 2.07 -7.09
C ASP A 403 24.94 2.63 -8.25
N PHE A 404 24.72 3.95 -8.30
CA PHE A 404 23.93 4.60 -9.35
C PHE A 404 24.54 4.46 -10.75
N VAL A 405 25.87 4.47 -10.84
CA VAL A 405 26.61 4.41 -12.11
C VAL A 405 26.63 2.98 -12.65
N ASP A 406 26.29 2.82 -13.93
CA ASP A 406 26.46 1.53 -14.62
C ASP A 406 27.95 1.30 -14.92
N PRO A 407 28.59 0.27 -14.32
CA PRO A 407 30.01 0.01 -14.53
C PRO A 407 30.35 -0.39 -15.97
N CYS A 408 29.35 -0.80 -16.75
CA CYS A 408 29.52 -1.15 -18.16
C CYS A 408 29.40 0.06 -19.10
N GLY A 409 29.03 1.24 -18.58
CA GLY A 409 28.84 2.45 -19.40
C GLY A 409 27.63 2.42 -20.33
N LEU A 410 26.68 1.49 -20.13
CA LEU A 410 25.51 1.31 -21.01
C LEU A 410 24.27 2.08 -20.54
N GLY A 411 24.35 2.79 -19.42
CA GLY A 411 23.24 3.56 -18.86
C GLY A 411 22.09 2.70 -18.30
N ARG A 412 22.35 1.44 -17.94
CA ARG A 412 21.34 0.56 -17.32
C ARG A 412 20.94 1.10 -15.94
N SER A 413 19.64 1.15 -15.68
CA SER A 413 19.12 1.56 -14.37
C SER A 413 19.55 0.60 -13.25
N ILE A 414 19.52 1.05 -11.99
CA ILE A 414 19.75 0.18 -10.82
C ILE A 414 18.79 -1.01 -10.87
N ALA A 415 17.51 -0.77 -11.19
CA ALA A 415 16.51 -1.82 -11.27
C ALA A 415 16.85 -2.90 -12.31
N GLN A 416 17.30 -2.49 -13.51
CA GLN A 416 17.75 -3.43 -14.53
C GLN A 416 18.98 -4.21 -14.06
N ARG A 417 20.01 -3.55 -13.52
CA ARG A 417 21.23 -4.22 -13.04
C ARG A 417 20.95 -5.16 -11.88
N PHE A 418 20.06 -4.79 -10.97
CA PHE A 418 19.58 -5.63 -9.87
C PHE A 418 18.93 -6.90 -10.40
N VAL A 419 17.94 -6.79 -11.30
CA VAL A 419 17.29 -7.97 -11.89
C VAL A 419 18.30 -8.83 -12.63
N GLU A 420 19.21 -8.21 -13.38
CA GLU A 420 20.23 -8.95 -14.12
C GLU A 420 21.15 -9.75 -13.20
N ALA A 421 21.62 -9.15 -12.11
CA ALA A 421 22.44 -9.82 -11.10
C ALA A 421 21.67 -10.94 -10.39
N VAL A 422 20.45 -10.66 -9.89
CA VAL A 422 19.60 -11.63 -9.18
C VAL A 422 19.26 -12.85 -10.05
N ARG A 423 18.91 -12.61 -11.32
CA ARG A 423 18.57 -13.67 -12.28
C ARG A 423 19.79 -14.41 -12.82
N GLY A 424 20.99 -13.94 -12.48
CA GLY A 424 22.24 -14.55 -12.89
C GLY A 424 22.56 -14.37 -14.36
N TYR A 425 22.17 -13.26 -14.97
CA TYR A 425 22.61 -12.94 -16.32
C TYR A 425 24.09 -12.52 -16.33
N ALA A 426 24.81 -12.98 -17.35
CA ALA A 426 26.16 -12.49 -17.63
C ALA A 426 26.14 -10.98 -17.81
N GLN A 427 27.04 -10.29 -17.11
CA GLN A 427 27.16 -8.84 -17.21
C GLN A 427 27.95 -8.48 -18.47
N PRO A 428 27.60 -7.37 -19.15
CA PRO A 428 28.44 -6.82 -20.21
C PRO A 428 29.83 -6.48 -19.64
N PRO A 429 30.88 -6.51 -20.47
CA PRO A 429 32.18 -6.02 -20.03
C PRO A 429 32.12 -4.52 -19.73
N GLN A 430 33.11 -4.04 -18.98
CA GLN A 430 33.36 -2.60 -18.84
C GLN A 430 33.78 -1.98 -20.19
N PRO A 431 33.78 -0.64 -20.32
CA PRO A 431 34.23 0.03 -21.55
C PRO A 431 35.66 -0.34 -21.98
N ASP A 432 36.51 -0.76 -21.05
CA ASP A 432 37.88 -1.22 -21.31
C ASP A 432 37.97 -2.71 -21.72
N GLY A 433 36.84 -3.41 -21.79
CA GLY A 433 36.74 -4.82 -22.12
C GLY A 433 36.90 -5.78 -20.94
N SER A 434 37.17 -5.28 -19.73
CA SER A 434 37.30 -6.13 -18.55
C SER A 434 35.95 -6.77 -18.15
N PRO A 435 35.96 -8.01 -17.63
CA PRO A 435 34.72 -8.66 -17.20
C PRO A 435 34.13 -7.97 -15.97
N VAL A 436 32.81 -8.07 -15.82
CA VAL A 436 32.09 -7.60 -14.63
C VAL A 436 31.43 -8.79 -13.94
N CYS A 437 31.79 -9.01 -12.68
CA CYS A 437 31.21 -10.04 -11.83
C CYS A 437 30.72 -9.40 -10.52
N TYR A 438 29.61 -9.92 -9.98
CA TYR A 438 29.12 -9.57 -8.65
C TYR A 438 29.24 -10.80 -7.75
N PHE A 439 29.91 -10.64 -6.61
CA PHE A 439 30.23 -11.73 -5.70
C PHE A 439 29.30 -11.75 -4.49
N ALA A 440 28.97 -12.95 -4.01
CA ALA A 440 28.34 -13.13 -2.70
C ALA A 440 29.38 -12.91 -1.59
N ALA A 441 28.93 -12.71 -0.35
CA ALA A 441 29.82 -12.51 0.79
C ALA A 441 30.70 -13.73 1.08
N LEU A 442 30.17 -14.94 0.89
CA LEU A 442 30.90 -16.19 1.15
C LEU A 442 31.50 -16.77 -0.13
N GLU A 443 32.78 -17.16 -0.08
CA GLU A 443 33.48 -17.81 -1.20
C GLU A 443 32.84 -19.14 -1.60
N SER A 444 32.18 -19.83 -0.65
CA SER A 444 31.43 -21.06 -0.92
C SER A 444 30.33 -20.87 -1.97
N SER A 445 29.92 -19.62 -2.22
CA SER A 445 28.83 -19.26 -3.12
C SER A 445 29.33 -18.76 -4.49
N ASP A 446 30.64 -18.86 -4.76
CA ASP A 446 31.24 -18.46 -6.03
C ASP A 446 30.77 -19.29 -7.23
N PHE A 447 30.19 -20.47 -6.99
CA PHE A 447 29.53 -21.26 -8.02
C PHE A 447 28.40 -20.46 -8.72
N LEU A 448 27.78 -19.48 -8.04
CA LEU A 448 26.78 -18.60 -8.63
C LEU A 448 27.37 -17.72 -9.74
N VAL A 449 28.62 -17.27 -9.60
CA VAL A 449 29.30 -16.48 -10.65
C VAL A 449 29.61 -17.35 -11.86
N GLN A 450 29.92 -18.63 -11.64
CA GLN A 450 30.20 -19.59 -12.71
C GLN A 450 28.92 -20.03 -13.44
N GLN A 451 27.78 -20.06 -12.76
CA GLN A 451 26.47 -20.44 -13.32
C GLN A 451 25.68 -19.24 -13.83
N THR A 452 26.30 -18.40 -14.65
CA THR A 452 25.60 -17.29 -15.31
C THR A 452 24.92 -17.75 -16.61
N ARG A 453 23.82 -17.08 -16.95
CA ARG A 453 23.03 -17.32 -18.16
C ARG A 453 23.38 -16.26 -19.22
N PRO A 454 23.39 -16.61 -20.51
CA PRO A 454 23.60 -15.63 -21.57
C PRO A 454 22.45 -14.62 -21.61
N ARG A 455 22.75 -13.37 -22.01
CA ARG A 455 21.74 -12.33 -22.21
C ARG A 455 20.91 -12.65 -23.46
N PRO A 456 19.57 -12.54 -23.43
CA PRO A 456 18.74 -12.71 -24.62
C PRO A 456 19.10 -11.62 -25.66
N GLY A 457 19.55 -11.99 -26.86
CA GLY A 457 19.79 -11.05 -27.96
C GLY A 457 20.78 -9.89 -27.67
N GLY A 458 21.66 -10.02 -26.68
CA GLY A 458 22.60 -8.97 -26.25
C GLY A 458 21.99 -7.91 -25.30
N THR A 459 20.68 -7.68 -25.35
CA THR A 459 19.96 -6.70 -24.52
C THR A 459 18.71 -7.32 -23.87
N VAL A 460 18.55 -7.11 -22.56
CA VAL A 460 17.36 -7.59 -21.83
C VAL A 460 16.16 -6.71 -22.18
N PRO A 461 15.05 -7.25 -22.71
CA PRO A 461 13.83 -6.48 -22.99
C PRO A 461 13.27 -5.80 -21.75
N VAL A 462 12.57 -4.67 -21.92
CA VAL A 462 11.99 -3.93 -20.80
C VAL A 462 11.05 -4.79 -19.95
N THR A 463 10.22 -5.63 -20.57
CA THR A 463 9.31 -6.56 -19.88
C THR A 463 10.03 -7.67 -19.09
N GLU A 464 11.34 -7.88 -19.31
CA GLU A 464 12.15 -8.86 -18.59
C GLU A 464 12.80 -8.32 -17.32
N TYR A 465 12.78 -7.00 -17.10
CA TYR A 465 13.27 -6.41 -15.86
C TYR A 465 12.29 -5.45 -15.21
N ASP A 466 11.52 -4.68 -15.98
CA ASP A 466 10.62 -3.65 -15.45
C ASP A 466 9.28 -4.27 -15.00
N VAL A 467 8.90 -4.02 -13.75
CA VAL A 467 7.67 -4.61 -13.18
C VAL A 467 6.42 -3.98 -13.76
N ASN A 468 6.42 -2.66 -14.03
CA ASN A 468 5.26 -1.97 -14.56
C ASN A 468 4.97 -2.42 -16.00
N ALA A 469 6.00 -2.54 -16.84
CA ALA A 469 5.89 -3.09 -18.19
C ALA A 469 5.46 -4.56 -18.17
N TYR A 470 6.07 -5.38 -17.30
CA TYR A 470 5.71 -6.79 -17.18
C TYR A 470 4.25 -7.01 -16.76
N GLN A 471 3.79 -6.33 -15.71
CA GLN A 471 2.42 -6.45 -15.19
C GLN A 471 1.37 -5.81 -16.12
N THR A 472 1.78 -4.99 -17.08
CA THR A 472 0.91 -4.51 -18.16
C THR A 472 0.76 -5.58 -19.25
N ALA A 473 1.84 -6.32 -19.55
CA ALA A 473 1.84 -7.37 -20.57
C ALA A 473 1.31 -8.73 -20.08
N VAL A 474 1.45 -9.01 -18.78
CA VAL A 474 1.09 -10.29 -18.14
C VAL A 474 0.11 -10.03 -17.00
N ARG A 475 -0.86 -10.93 -16.82
CA ARG A 475 -1.80 -10.85 -15.70
C ARG A 475 -1.06 -10.83 -14.36
N ASN A 476 -1.20 -9.73 -13.63
CA ASN A 476 -0.66 -9.55 -12.29
C ASN A 476 -1.37 -10.49 -11.29
N ALA A 477 -0.62 -11.44 -10.71
CA ALA A 477 -1.13 -12.44 -9.78
C ALA A 477 -1.10 -12.00 -8.30
N THR A 478 -0.53 -10.83 -8.01
CA THR A 478 -0.35 -10.24 -6.68
C THR A 478 -1.26 -9.01 -6.51
N SER A 479 -0.78 -7.77 -6.72
CA SER A 479 -1.58 -6.55 -6.58
C SER A 479 -2.73 -6.42 -7.59
N GLY A 480 -2.84 -7.30 -8.59
CA GLY A 480 -3.96 -7.35 -9.53
C GLY A 480 -5.34 -7.43 -8.87
N TRP A 481 -5.44 -8.01 -7.67
CA TRP A 481 -6.67 -8.07 -6.89
C TRP A 481 -7.20 -6.69 -6.44
N GLN A 482 -6.31 -5.69 -6.31
CA GLN A 482 -6.72 -4.29 -6.04
C GLN A 482 -7.47 -3.69 -7.22
N ARG A 483 -7.10 -4.05 -8.46
CA ARG A 483 -7.78 -3.57 -9.66
C ARG A 483 -9.12 -4.28 -9.89
N SER A 484 -9.18 -5.59 -9.65
CA SER A 484 -10.41 -6.37 -9.81
C SER A 484 -10.44 -7.53 -8.80
N ILE A 485 -11.37 -7.47 -7.84
CA ILE A 485 -11.49 -8.51 -6.81
C ILE A 485 -12.19 -9.78 -7.33
N ASP A 486 -12.86 -9.71 -8.48
CA ASP A 486 -13.54 -10.84 -9.12
C ASP A 486 -12.86 -11.34 -10.39
N GLY A 487 -11.85 -10.61 -10.89
CA GLY A 487 -11.15 -10.87 -12.14
C GLY A 487 -11.98 -10.60 -13.39
N VAL A 488 -13.16 -9.99 -13.26
CA VAL A 488 -14.13 -9.76 -14.33
C VAL A 488 -14.26 -8.27 -14.61
N PHE A 489 -14.63 -7.50 -13.59
CA PHE A 489 -14.81 -6.06 -13.73
C PHE A 489 -13.77 -5.30 -12.90
N PRO A 490 -13.27 -4.16 -13.38
CA PRO A 490 -12.53 -3.25 -12.54
C PRO A 490 -13.37 -2.81 -11.34
N ASN A 491 -12.73 -2.70 -10.19
CA ASN A 491 -13.34 -2.14 -9.01
C ASN A 491 -13.57 -0.64 -9.24
N CYS A 492 -14.81 -0.17 -9.12
CA CYS A 492 -15.14 1.25 -9.28
C CYS A 492 -15.26 1.94 -7.91
N ASN A 493 -14.49 3.01 -7.70
CA ASN A 493 -14.58 3.88 -6.53
C ASN A 493 -14.54 5.39 -6.88
N SER A 494 -14.78 5.74 -8.14
CA SER A 494 -14.63 7.12 -8.63
C SER A 494 -15.47 8.13 -7.84
N GLY A 495 -16.73 7.80 -7.52
CA GLY A 495 -17.57 8.68 -6.72
C GLY A 495 -17.06 8.89 -5.29
N THR A 496 -16.51 7.85 -4.66
CA THR A 496 -15.92 7.94 -3.32
C THR A 496 -14.62 8.77 -3.33
N LEU A 497 -13.83 8.65 -4.40
CA LEU A 497 -12.63 9.47 -4.60
C LEU A 497 -12.98 10.95 -4.82
N GLU A 498 -13.98 11.24 -5.65
CA GLU A 498 -14.46 12.61 -5.87
C GLU A 498 -14.96 13.24 -4.56
N GLU A 499 -15.74 12.50 -3.76
CA GLU A 499 -16.18 12.94 -2.44
C GLU A 499 -15.00 13.18 -1.49
N LEU A 500 -14.01 12.28 -1.48
CA LEU A 500 -12.80 12.44 -0.67
C LEU A 500 -11.99 13.68 -1.05
N HIS A 501 -11.77 13.89 -2.36
CA HIS A 501 -11.09 15.08 -2.89
C HIS A 501 -11.82 16.35 -2.51
N TYR A 502 -13.15 16.38 -2.65
CA TYR A 502 -13.96 17.52 -2.23
C TYR A 502 -13.79 17.84 -0.74
N ILE A 503 -13.80 16.83 0.13
CA ILE A 503 -13.59 17.01 1.57
C ILE A 503 -12.18 17.57 1.83
N ALA A 504 -11.15 16.99 1.20
CA ALA A 504 -9.76 17.42 1.36
C ALA A 504 -9.53 18.85 0.88
N GLU A 505 -10.00 19.20 -0.32
CA GLU A 505 -9.90 20.55 -0.88
C GLU A 505 -10.60 21.59 -0.01
N THR A 506 -11.79 21.26 0.51
CA THR A 506 -12.52 22.17 1.40
C THR A 506 -11.77 22.38 2.72
N ALA A 507 -11.19 21.32 3.29
CA ALA A 507 -10.33 21.43 4.47
C ALA A 507 -9.09 22.29 4.19
N CYS A 508 -8.44 22.13 3.03
CA CYS A 508 -7.32 22.98 2.60
C CYS A 508 -7.70 24.45 2.51
N GLN A 509 -8.87 24.77 1.96
CA GLN A 509 -9.37 26.14 1.86
C GLN A 509 -9.51 26.78 3.26
N GLY A 510 -10.09 26.04 4.21
CA GLY A 510 -10.17 26.48 5.61
C GLY A 510 -8.79 26.74 6.21
N MET A 511 -7.81 25.86 5.98
CA MET A 511 -6.44 26.04 6.47
C MET A 511 -5.76 27.29 5.87
N ASN A 512 -5.93 27.53 4.58
CA ASN A 512 -5.39 28.73 3.91
C ASN A 512 -6.00 30.01 4.49
N GLU A 513 -7.29 29.97 4.86
CA GLU A 513 -7.96 31.10 5.51
C GLU A 513 -7.38 31.40 6.90
N ILE A 514 -7.08 30.37 7.70
CA ILE A 514 -6.38 30.52 9.00
C ILE A 514 -5.03 31.19 8.80
N GLN A 515 -4.24 30.69 7.84
CA GLN A 515 -2.91 31.22 7.58
C GLN A 515 -2.98 32.70 7.16
N ARG A 516 -3.94 33.05 6.29
CA ARG A 516 -4.19 34.44 5.89
C ARG A 516 -4.55 35.33 7.09
N GLN A 517 -5.50 34.92 7.92
CA GLN A 517 -5.89 35.69 9.12
C GLN A 517 -4.71 35.89 10.08
N ARG A 518 -3.87 34.87 10.27
CA ARG A 518 -2.64 34.96 11.09
C ARG A 518 -1.63 35.94 10.50
N SER A 519 -1.41 35.91 9.19
CA SER A 519 -0.51 36.86 8.51
C SER A 519 -1.01 38.30 8.58
N GLU A 520 -2.32 38.52 8.44
CA GLU A 520 -2.95 39.84 8.56
C GLU A 520 -2.86 40.39 10.00
N TYR A 521 -3.03 39.53 11.01
CA TYR A 521 -2.88 39.91 12.41
C TYR A 521 -1.40 40.18 12.80
N GLY A 522 -0.46 39.44 12.22
CA GLY A 522 0.99 39.68 12.37
C GLY A 522 1.42 41.01 11.76
N ARG A 523 0.97 41.32 10.54
CA ARG A 523 1.26 42.62 9.88
C ARG A 523 0.71 43.83 10.64
N ARG A 524 -0.47 43.72 11.25
CA ARG A 524 -1.04 44.80 12.06
C ARG A 524 -0.27 45.08 13.36
N ARG A 525 0.53 44.14 13.86
CA ARG A 525 1.44 44.36 14.99
C ARG A 525 2.74 45.07 14.57
N ASP A 526 3.27 44.74 13.40
CA ASP A 526 4.51 45.35 12.89
C ASP A 526 4.29 46.78 12.34
N GLU A 527 3.09 47.11 11.85
CA GLU A 527 2.74 48.47 11.41
C GLU A 527 2.26 49.40 12.55
N GLY A 528 2.16 48.89 13.79
CA GLY A 528 1.63 49.62 14.95
C GLY A 528 2.61 49.84 16.11
N GLY A 529 3.89 49.51 15.95
CA GLY A 529 4.87 49.50 17.05
C GLY A 529 6.14 50.30 16.75
N ASP A 530 6.06 51.63 16.85
CA ASP A 530 7.23 52.44 17.20
C ASP A 530 7.18 52.75 18.71
N GLY A 531 8.27 52.42 19.41
CA GLY A 531 8.57 52.88 20.76
C GLY A 531 8.14 51.97 21.92
N GLY A 532 8.98 51.00 22.29
CA GLY A 532 8.94 50.43 23.64
C GLY A 532 9.77 49.16 23.85
N GLU A 533 10.98 49.32 24.38
CA GLU A 533 11.78 48.23 24.97
C GLU A 533 10.95 47.40 25.98
N ARG A 534 11.07 46.06 25.92
CA ARG A 534 11.34 45.17 27.07
C ARG A 534 11.37 43.68 26.73
N ASP A 535 12.51 43.09 27.10
CA ASP A 535 12.73 41.84 27.84
C ASP A 535 11.97 40.55 27.51
N GLY A 536 12.77 39.50 27.36
CA GLY A 536 12.40 38.17 26.93
C GLY A 536 11.47 37.40 27.86
N ALA A 537 10.64 36.58 27.22
CA ALA A 537 10.21 35.29 27.74
C ALA A 537 9.89 34.38 26.55
N ALA A 538 10.75 33.39 26.32
CA ALA A 538 10.52 32.33 25.35
C ALA A 538 9.37 31.43 25.83
N GLY A 539 8.20 31.55 25.20
CA GLY A 539 7.09 30.63 25.34
C GLY A 539 7.01 29.73 24.11
N GLY A 540 7.40 28.46 24.27
CA GLY A 540 7.25 27.43 23.25
C GLY A 540 5.77 27.12 22.98
N GLY A 541 5.43 27.03 21.71
CA GLY A 541 4.07 26.71 21.26
C GLY A 541 3.97 26.81 19.74
N GLY A 542 4.50 25.80 19.04
CA GLY A 542 4.44 25.77 17.59
C GLY A 542 4.84 24.41 17.04
N GLY A 543 3.88 23.47 16.98
CA GLY A 543 4.13 22.13 16.44
C GLY A 543 2.93 21.47 15.75
N GLY A 544 1.86 22.22 15.43
CA GLY A 544 0.63 21.63 14.87
C GLY A 544 0.39 21.86 13.37
N GLY A 545 1.18 22.72 12.70
CA GLY A 545 0.90 23.16 11.33
C GLY A 545 1.50 22.28 10.22
N GLY A 546 2.61 21.57 10.50
CA GLY A 546 3.35 20.81 9.48
C GLY A 546 2.61 19.56 8.99
N GLY A 547 2.06 18.76 9.92
CA GLY A 547 1.44 17.48 9.56
C GLY A 547 0.16 17.59 8.72
N LEU A 548 -0.60 18.68 8.87
CA LEU A 548 -1.83 18.92 8.11
C LEU A 548 -1.55 19.24 6.64
N ALA A 549 -0.58 20.13 6.36
CA ALA A 549 -0.22 20.48 5.00
C ALA A 549 0.43 19.29 4.27
N ASP A 550 1.29 18.54 4.96
CA ASP A 550 1.94 17.35 4.39
C ASP A 550 0.92 16.22 4.09
N ASN A 551 -0.06 15.99 4.96
CA ASN A 551 -1.12 14.99 4.72
C ASN A 551 -2.09 15.41 3.59
N LEU A 552 -2.34 16.71 3.42
CA LEU A 552 -3.27 17.24 2.42
C LEU A 552 -2.63 17.40 1.02
N ILE A 553 -1.31 17.63 0.94
CA ILE A 553 -0.56 17.67 -0.33
C ILE A 553 -0.40 16.27 -0.95
N ASN A 554 -0.48 15.21 -0.14
CA ASN A 554 -0.28 13.83 -0.55
C ASN A 554 -1.53 13.13 -1.10
N ILE A 555 -2.61 13.85 -1.42
CA ILE A 555 -3.85 13.27 -1.94
C ILE A 555 -3.87 13.42 -3.47
N ASN A 556 -3.08 12.61 -4.17
CA ASN A 556 -3.13 12.49 -5.63
C ASN A 556 -3.27 11.00 -5.99
N PHE A 557 -4.50 10.49 -5.89
CA PHE A 557 -4.81 9.15 -6.37
C PHE A 557 -4.56 9.08 -7.88
N ALA A 558 -3.50 8.36 -8.28
CA ALA A 558 -3.33 7.98 -9.67
C ALA A 558 -4.56 7.19 -10.12
N GLN A 559 -5.24 7.68 -11.16
CA GLN A 559 -6.34 6.98 -11.81
C GLN A 559 -5.80 5.69 -12.49
N GLY A 560 -6.18 4.52 -11.96
CA GLY A 560 -6.23 3.23 -12.68
C GLY A 560 -4.93 2.44 -12.91
#